data_AF-A0A963EBQ8-F1
#
_entry.id   AF-A0A963EBQ8-F1
#
_cell.length_a   1.000
_cell.length_b   1.000
_cell.length_c   1.000
_cell.angle_alpha   90.00
_cell.angle_beta   90.00
_cell.angle_gamma   90.00
#
_symmetry.space_group_name_H-M   'P 1'
#
loop_
_entity.id
_entity.type
_entity.pdbx_description
1 polymer ?
#
loop_
_entity_poly.entity_id
_entity_poly.type
_entity_poly.pdbx_seq_one_letter_code
_entity_poly.pdbx_strand_id
1 'polypeptide(L)'
;KPGAEVTMEANPGTVEHYRLADYVSAGVNRLSLGAQSFATEKLQALGRIHGREEAIAAIEQALSAGFNSVNVDVMFGLPEQTQQQGLDDLKTLIDLKPQHISWYQLTIEPNTLFHHRPPLLPNDDMLWELQTAGQQLLTNHGYHQYEISAYAQPHHPCQHNLNYWQFGDYLGIGAGAHSKITEQQKGEITRSWKIKHPRAYLTTQGSFVGGQRTLCQEERPVEYFMNALRLYQPIKQQQALIHSGMDQQTFNTALNTLIDKAFVTKDDLHFETTEVGKNFLNDALAALT
;
A
#
# COMPACT_ATOMS: atom_id res chain seq x y z
N LYS A 1 -21.42 -3.58 9.20
CA LYS A 1 -20.96 -4.34 10.38
C LYS A 1 -20.48 -3.33 11.41
N PRO A 2 -20.95 -3.36 12.67
CA PRO A 2 -20.38 -2.51 13.72
C PRO A 2 -18.86 -2.67 13.78
N GLY A 3 -18.12 -1.56 13.80
CA GLY A 3 -16.65 -1.56 13.80
C GLY A 3 -15.98 -1.88 12.46
N ALA A 4 -16.70 -1.87 11.33
CA ALA A 4 -16.07 -1.95 10.02
C ALA A 4 -15.29 -0.66 9.71
N GLU A 5 -14.10 -0.80 9.13
CA GLU A 5 -13.39 0.33 8.51
C GLU A 5 -14.12 0.74 7.24
N VAL A 6 -14.42 2.03 7.11
CA VAL A 6 -15.00 2.66 5.92
C VAL A 6 -14.07 3.78 5.52
N THR A 7 -13.25 3.50 4.51
CA THR A 7 -12.16 4.37 4.05
C THR A 7 -12.58 5.15 2.81
N MET A 8 -12.19 6.42 2.75
CA MET A 8 -12.27 7.26 1.57
C MET A 8 -10.89 7.81 1.21
N GLU A 9 -10.62 7.99 -0.09
CA GLU A 9 -9.44 8.69 -0.58
C GLU A 9 -9.85 10.07 -1.13
N ALA A 10 -9.00 11.07 -0.92
CA ALA A 10 -9.20 12.41 -1.47
C ALA A 10 -7.87 13.08 -1.86
N ASN A 11 -7.94 14.01 -2.80
CA ASN A 11 -6.82 14.88 -3.14
C ASN A 11 -6.95 16.20 -2.37
N PRO A 12 -5.87 16.77 -1.81
CA PRO A 12 -5.95 18.04 -1.09
C PRO A 12 -6.62 19.16 -1.88
N GLY A 13 -6.31 19.27 -3.18
CA GLY A 13 -6.88 20.29 -4.07
C GLY A 13 -8.40 20.18 -4.31
N THR A 14 -9.08 19.14 -3.81
CA THR A 14 -10.54 19.02 -3.90
C THR A 14 -11.23 19.04 -2.54
N VAL A 15 -10.48 19.14 -1.43
CA VAL A 15 -11.04 19.09 -0.06
C VAL A 15 -11.97 20.27 0.24
N GLU A 16 -11.70 21.46 -0.30
CA GLU A 16 -12.59 22.61 -0.14
C GLU A 16 -14.01 22.38 -0.68
N HIS A 17 -14.18 21.42 -1.60
CA HIS A 17 -15.48 21.05 -2.16
C HIS A 17 -16.22 20.00 -1.32
N TYR A 18 -15.57 19.41 -0.31
CA TYR A 18 -16.14 18.38 0.53
C TYR A 18 -16.46 18.90 1.92
N ARG A 19 -17.69 18.63 2.36
CA ARG A 19 -18.02 18.70 3.78
C ARG A 19 -17.56 17.40 4.43
N LEU A 20 -16.30 17.34 4.86
CA LEU A 20 -15.73 16.13 5.47
C LEU A 20 -16.57 15.58 6.64
N ALA A 21 -17.18 16.47 7.43
CA ALA A 21 -18.11 16.11 8.50
C ALA A 21 -19.38 15.37 8.00
N ASP A 22 -19.85 15.65 6.78
CA ASP A 22 -20.99 14.96 6.18
C ASP A 22 -20.62 13.52 5.82
N TYR A 23 -19.38 13.27 5.37
CA TYR A 23 -18.87 11.92 5.14
C TYR A 23 -18.72 11.13 6.44
N VAL A 24 -18.21 11.76 7.49
CA VAL A 24 -18.17 11.17 8.83
C VAL A 24 -19.58 10.80 9.31
N SER A 25 -20.54 11.72 9.14
CA SER A 25 -21.95 11.49 9.48
C SER A 25 -22.60 10.37 8.64
N ALA A 26 -22.13 10.17 7.41
CA ALA A 26 -22.53 9.05 6.55
C ALA A 26 -21.86 7.71 6.91
N GLY A 27 -20.92 7.71 7.87
CA GLY A 27 -20.26 6.52 8.40
C GLY A 27 -18.85 6.26 7.88
N VAL A 28 -18.25 7.18 7.11
CA VAL A 28 -16.82 7.12 6.75
C VAL A 28 -16.00 7.39 8.00
N ASN A 29 -15.09 6.49 8.36
CA ASN A 29 -14.32 6.60 9.60
C ASN A 29 -12.80 6.61 9.39
N ARG A 30 -12.33 6.50 8.15
CA ARG A 30 -10.93 6.69 7.77
C ARG A 30 -10.81 7.52 6.49
N LEU A 31 -9.85 8.44 6.45
CA LEU A 31 -9.53 9.21 5.25
C LEU A 31 -8.08 8.99 4.84
N SER A 32 -7.81 8.94 3.54
CA SER A 32 -6.47 8.96 2.95
C SER A 32 -6.30 10.20 2.08
N LEU A 33 -5.28 11.01 2.34
CA LEU A 33 -4.99 12.23 1.59
C LEU A 33 -3.69 12.11 0.79
N GLY A 34 -3.79 12.30 -0.52
CA GLY A 34 -2.63 12.24 -1.41
C GLY A 34 -1.82 13.53 -1.49
N ALA A 35 -1.08 13.91 -0.44
CA ALA A 35 -0.28 15.14 -0.40
C ALA A 35 0.95 15.11 -1.34
N GLN A 36 1.63 13.95 -1.40
CA GLN A 36 2.83 13.62 -2.18
C GLN A 36 4.11 14.36 -1.78
N SER A 37 4.08 15.67 -1.57
CA SER A 37 5.22 16.48 -1.12
C SER A 37 4.68 17.80 -0.57
N PHE A 38 5.49 18.53 0.20
CA PHE A 38 5.22 19.88 0.67
C PHE A 38 6.17 20.91 0.03
N ALA A 39 6.98 20.49 -0.94
CA ALA A 39 7.82 21.35 -1.75
C ALA A 39 7.11 21.70 -3.07
N THR A 40 6.87 22.99 -3.29
CA THR A 40 6.14 23.51 -4.46
C THR A 40 6.70 23.02 -5.79
N GLU A 41 8.02 23.04 -5.95
CA GLU A 41 8.72 22.58 -7.16
C GLU A 41 8.45 21.09 -7.44
N LYS A 42 8.37 20.26 -6.38
CA LYS A 42 8.13 18.82 -6.50
C LYS A 42 6.67 18.53 -6.83
N LEU A 43 5.74 19.26 -6.22
CA LEU A 43 4.31 19.19 -6.55
C LEU A 43 4.05 19.56 -8.02
N GLN A 44 4.71 20.62 -8.52
CA GLN A 44 4.63 21.01 -9.93
C GLN A 44 5.20 19.93 -10.86
N ALA A 45 6.36 19.36 -10.53
CA ALA A 45 6.95 18.26 -11.29
C ALA A 45 6.02 17.03 -11.36
N LEU A 46 5.29 16.77 -10.27
CA LEU A 46 4.27 15.70 -10.19
C LEU A 46 2.93 16.05 -10.86
N GLY A 47 2.78 17.26 -11.41
CA GLY A 47 1.54 17.73 -12.03
C GLY A 47 0.39 17.92 -11.03
N ARG A 48 0.69 18.15 -9.74
CA ARG A 48 -0.32 18.40 -8.72
C ARG A 48 -0.90 19.82 -8.87
N ILE A 49 -2.20 19.92 -8.64
CA ILE A 49 -2.97 21.16 -8.75
C ILE A 49 -3.09 21.91 -7.42
N HIS A 50 -2.49 21.38 -6.35
CA HIS A 50 -2.45 21.98 -5.01
C HIS A 50 -1.02 22.39 -4.65
N GLY A 51 -0.88 23.40 -3.81
CA GLY A 51 0.39 23.83 -3.21
C GLY A 51 0.58 23.30 -1.80
N ARG A 52 1.62 23.82 -1.12
CA ARG A 52 1.99 23.42 0.24
C ARG A 52 0.89 23.80 1.23
N GLU A 53 0.41 25.03 1.15
CA GLU A 53 -0.56 25.61 2.07
C GLU A 53 -1.91 24.88 1.97
N GLU A 54 -2.38 24.58 0.76
CA GLU A 54 -3.60 23.81 0.57
C GLU A 54 -3.47 22.37 1.08
N ALA A 55 -2.30 21.74 0.90
CA ALA A 55 -2.04 20.41 1.44
C ALA A 55 -2.10 20.40 2.97
N ILE A 56 -1.44 21.35 3.63
CA ILE A 56 -1.46 21.49 5.09
C ILE A 56 -2.89 21.74 5.59
N ALA A 57 -3.59 22.72 5.00
CA ALA A 57 -4.95 23.06 5.40
C ALA A 57 -5.93 21.88 5.22
N ALA A 58 -5.79 21.11 4.14
CA ALA A 58 -6.61 19.91 3.91
C ALA A 58 -6.36 18.83 4.97
N ILE A 59 -5.11 18.62 5.39
CA ILE A 59 -4.75 17.67 6.44
C ILE A 59 -5.32 18.13 7.79
N GLU A 60 -5.18 19.40 8.16
CA GLU A 60 -5.74 19.96 9.39
C GLU A 60 -7.27 19.85 9.44
N GLN A 61 -7.93 20.11 8.32
CA GLN A 61 -9.38 19.91 8.18
C GLN A 61 -9.78 18.45 8.35
N ALA A 62 -9.03 17.52 7.76
CA ALA A 62 -9.29 16.09 7.93
C ALA A 62 -9.12 15.64 9.38
N LEU A 63 -8.06 16.09 10.06
CA LEU A 63 -7.80 15.75 11.45
C LEU A 63 -8.88 16.29 12.40
N SER A 64 -9.48 17.43 12.07
CA SER A 64 -10.56 18.04 12.85
C SER A 64 -11.97 17.57 12.47
N ALA A 65 -12.13 16.86 11.34
CA ALA A 65 -13.44 16.45 10.84
C ALA A 65 -14.12 15.31 11.62
N GLY A 66 -13.38 14.61 12.49
CA GLY A 66 -13.90 13.52 13.31
C GLY A 66 -13.74 12.11 12.73
N PHE A 67 -12.82 11.92 11.77
CA PHE A 67 -12.40 10.56 11.37
C PHE A 67 -11.66 9.87 12.52
N ASN A 68 -11.77 8.54 12.60
CA ASN A 68 -11.00 7.75 13.58
C ASN A 68 -9.52 7.65 13.21
N SER A 69 -9.19 7.76 11.92
CA SER A 69 -7.82 7.69 11.42
C SER A 69 -7.69 8.50 10.12
N VAL A 70 -6.67 9.34 10.06
CA VAL A 70 -6.27 10.06 8.85
C VAL A 70 -4.90 9.56 8.40
N ASN A 71 -4.85 9.13 7.14
CA ASN A 71 -3.62 8.84 6.43
C ASN A 71 -3.24 9.98 5.51
N VAL A 72 -1.93 10.20 5.35
CA VAL A 72 -1.37 11.08 4.34
C VAL A 72 -0.29 10.35 3.56
N ASP A 73 -0.39 10.39 2.23
CA ASP A 73 0.59 9.81 1.32
C ASP A 73 1.64 10.86 0.95
N VAL A 74 2.91 10.54 1.17
CA VAL A 74 4.08 11.35 0.78
C VAL A 74 5.08 10.47 0.03
N MET A 75 5.68 11.03 -1.01
CA MET A 75 6.62 10.33 -1.88
C MET A 75 8.05 10.84 -1.64
N PHE A 76 9.02 9.94 -1.77
CA PHE A 76 10.44 10.31 -1.84
C PHE A 76 11.09 9.81 -3.13
N GLY A 77 12.33 10.25 -3.41
CA GLY A 77 12.99 9.96 -4.67
C GLY A 77 12.39 10.74 -5.85
N LEU A 78 11.83 11.92 -5.58
CA LEU A 78 11.24 12.78 -6.62
C LEU A 78 12.34 13.38 -7.52
N PRO A 79 12.00 13.85 -8.74
CA PRO A 79 12.96 14.48 -9.64
C PRO A 79 13.75 15.58 -8.94
N GLU A 80 15.08 15.52 -9.04
CA GLU A 80 16.02 16.48 -8.43
C GLU A 80 15.82 16.68 -6.91
N GLN A 81 15.22 15.72 -6.19
CA GLN A 81 15.00 15.83 -4.74
C GLN A 81 16.29 15.57 -3.99
N THR A 82 16.65 16.48 -3.09
CA THR A 82 17.78 16.27 -2.16
C THR A 82 17.33 15.50 -0.91
N GLN A 83 18.27 14.96 -0.16
CA GLN A 83 17.98 14.21 1.07
C GLN A 83 17.28 15.11 2.08
N GLN A 84 17.78 16.34 2.21
CA GLN A 84 17.19 17.34 3.09
C GLN A 84 15.73 17.63 2.71
N GLN A 85 15.43 17.82 1.42
CA GLN A 85 14.05 18.06 0.97
C GLN A 85 13.11 16.90 1.29
N GLY A 86 13.54 15.65 1.06
CA GLY A 86 12.75 14.47 1.41
C GLY A 86 12.49 14.35 2.91
N LEU A 87 13.49 14.64 3.75
CA LEU A 87 13.33 14.66 5.20
C LEU A 87 12.46 15.82 5.68
N ASP A 88 12.50 16.97 5.02
CA ASP A 88 11.69 18.14 5.38
C ASP A 88 10.21 17.93 5.05
N ASP A 89 9.89 17.23 3.95
CA ASP A 89 8.54 16.75 3.67
C ASP A 89 8.03 15.85 4.80
N LEU A 90 8.85 14.91 5.26
CA LEU A 90 8.49 13.97 6.32
C LEU A 90 8.33 14.66 7.68
N LYS A 91 9.21 15.60 8.04
CA LYS A 91 9.09 16.42 9.26
C LYS A 91 7.81 17.25 9.24
N THR A 92 7.53 17.93 8.12
CA THR A 92 6.29 18.69 7.96
C THR A 92 5.08 17.80 8.22
N LEU A 93 5.07 16.58 7.69
CA LEU A 93 3.96 15.65 7.91
C LEU A 93 3.85 15.19 9.37
N ILE A 94 4.97 14.85 10.00
CA ILE A 94 5.02 14.41 11.40
C ILE A 94 4.51 15.53 12.33
N ASP A 95 4.84 16.79 12.04
CA ASP A 95 4.37 17.93 12.83
C ASP A 95 2.85 18.10 12.79
N LEU A 96 2.20 17.68 11.69
CA LEU A 96 0.74 17.63 11.55
C LEU A 96 0.10 16.45 12.31
N LYS A 97 0.89 15.46 12.73
CA LYS A 97 0.48 14.32 13.57
C LYS A 97 -0.70 13.50 13.01
N PRO A 98 -0.69 13.07 11.73
CA PRO A 98 -1.67 12.11 11.25
C PRO A 98 -1.55 10.78 11.99
N GLN A 99 -2.61 9.98 12.07
CA GLN A 99 -2.54 8.65 12.72
C GLN A 99 -1.78 7.63 11.87
N HIS A 100 -1.72 7.86 10.56
CA HIS A 100 -1.12 6.96 9.58
C HIS A 100 -0.39 7.75 8.49
N ILE A 101 0.71 7.21 7.99
CA ILE A 101 1.54 7.80 6.94
C ILE A 101 1.85 6.70 5.92
N SER A 102 1.53 6.94 4.65
CA SER A 102 2.14 6.16 3.56
C SER A 102 3.34 6.94 3.06
N TRP A 103 4.53 6.36 3.17
CA TRP A 103 5.78 6.96 2.72
C TRP A 103 6.52 5.98 1.81
N TYR A 104 6.62 6.32 0.52
CA TYR A 104 7.12 5.40 -0.50
C TYR A 104 7.93 6.10 -1.58
N GLN A 105 8.83 5.34 -2.21
CA GLN A 105 9.65 5.82 -3.31
C GLN A 105 8.79 6.04 -4.56
N LEU A 106 9.10 7.08 -5.33
CA LEU A 106 8.57 7.24 -6.69
C LEU A 106 9.02 6.08 -7.58
N THR A 107 8.05 5.27 -8.03
CA THR A 107 8.24 4.26 -9.07
C THR A 107 7.72 4.77 -10.40
N ILE A 108 8.51 4.61 -11.47
CA ILE A 108 8.11 5.00 -12.83
C ILE A 108 7.29 3.88 -13.47
N GLU A 109 5.97 4.01 -13.45
CA GLU A 109 5.06 3.02 -14.00
C GLU A 109 4.89 3.14 -15.52
N PRO A 110 4.74 2.02 -16.27
CA PRO A 110 4.43 2.04 -17.69
C PRO A 110 3.19 2.89 -18.01
N ASN A 111 3.22 3.59 -19.15
CA ASN A 111 2.13 4.47 -19.63
C ASN A 111 1.90 5.74 -18.80
N THR A 112 2.84 6.12 -17.94
CA THR A 112 2.83 7.42 -17.26
C THR A 112 3.60 8.48 -18.05
N LEU A 113 3.37 9.76 -17.73
CA LEU A 113 4.13 10.87 -18.34
C LEU A 113 5.65 10.70 -18.09
N PHE A 114 6.04 10.27 -16.89
CA PHE A 114 7.44 10.01 -16.57
C PHE A 114 8.00 8.79 -17.28
N HIS A 115 7.21 7.76 -17.57
CA HIS A 115 7.68 6.68 -18.44
C HIS A 115 7.94 7.18 -19.88
N HIS A 116 7.10 8.08 -20.40
CA HIS A 116 7.29 8.66 -21.72
C HIS A 116 8.40 9.73 -21.77
N ARG A 117 8.66 10.40 -20.66
CA ARG A 117 9.72 11.42 -20.50
C ARG A 117 10.41 11.23 -19.13
N PRO A 118 11.35 10.28 -19.03
CA PRO A 118 12.00 9.96 -17.76
C PRO A 118 12.76 11.16 -17.20
N PRO A 119 12.43 11.63 -15.98
CA PRO A 119 13.22 12.64 -15.31
C PRO A 119 14.53 12.03 -14.77
N LEU A 120 15.48 12.89 -14.41
CA LEU A 120 16.62 12.46 -13.61
C LEU A 120 16.16 12.23 -12.17
N LEU A 121 16.28 11.00 -11.70
CA LEU A 121 15.99 10.62 -10.32
C LEU A 121 17.27 10.61 -9.48
N PRO A 122 17.16 10.75 -8.14
CA PRO A 122 18.31 10.55 -7.26
C PRO A 122 18.90 9.13 -7.41
N ASN A 123 20.19 9.00 -7.15
CA ASN A 123 20.88 7.70 -7.23
C ASN A 123 20.55 6.80 -6.03
N ASP A 124 20.87 5.51 -6.15
CA ASP A 124 20.52 4.50 -5.15
C ASP A 124 21.15 4.76 -3.77
N ASP A 125 22.39 5.25 -3.72
CA ASP A 125 23.07 5.59 -2.46
C ASP A 125 22.31 6.69 -1.70
N MET A 126 21.92 7.74 -2.40
CA MET A 126 21.16 8.85 -1.83
C MET A 126 19.75 8.40 -1.39
N LEU A 127 19.07 7.57 -2.19
CA LEU A 127 17.76 7.02 -1.85
C LEU A 127 17.83 6.14 -0.59
N TRP A 128 18.88 5.32 -0.48
CA TRP A 128 19.13 4.49 0.69
C TRP A 128 19.36 5.31 1.96
N GLU A 129 20.20 6.34 1.88
CA GLU A 129 20.45 7.26 3.00
C GLU A 129 19.18 8.01 3.41
N LEU A 130 18.37 8.46 2.44
CA LEU A 130 17.08 9.10 2.71
C LEU A 130 16.10 8.15 3.38
N GLN A 131 15.90 6.95 2.82
CA GLN A 131 14.99 5.94 3.35
C GLN A 131 15.34 5.59 4.80
N THR A 132 16.62 5.27 5.05
CA THR A 132 17.11 4.90 6.38
C THR A 132 16.89 6.02 7.39
N ALA A 133 17.26 7.25 7.03
CA ALA A 133 17.10 8.41 7.90
C ALA A 133 15.61 8.72 8.18
N GLY A 134 14.74 8.61 7.18
CA GLY A 134 13.31 8.86 7.36
C GLY A 134 12.60 7.74 8.14
N GLN A 135 12.98 6.47 7.97
CA GLN A 135 12.50 5.36 8.79
C GLN A 135 12.85 5.55 10.27
N GLN A 136 14.08 5.97 10.55
CA GLN A 136 14.50 6.31 11.91
C GLN A 136 13.71 7.50 12.46
N LEU A 137 13.47 8.53 11.63
CA LEU A 137 12.70 9.70 12.02
C LEU A 137 11.25 9.33 12.38
N LEU A 138 10.58 8.51 11.55
CA LEU A 138 9.23 8.01 11.80
C LEU A 138 9.16 7.20 13.09
N THR A 139 10.10 6.27 13.27
CA THR A 139 10.20 5.43 14.47
C THR A 139 10.35 6.28 15.74
N ASN A 140 11.22 7.31 15.70
CA ASN A 140 11.44 8.23 16.82
C ASN A 140 10.17 9.02 17.21
N HIS A 141 9.21 9.15 16.29
CA HIS A 141 7.93 9.84 16.52
C HIS A 141 6.75 8.87 16.72
N GLY A 142 7.03 7.58 16.94
CA GLY A 142 6.02 6.58 17.30
C GLY A 142 5.23 6.00 16.12
N TYR A 143 5.71 6.19 14.89
CA TYR A 143 5.16 5.53 13.71
C TYR A 143 5.90 4.22 13.44
N HIS A 144 5.15 3.12 13.46
CA HIS A 144 5.70 1.79 13.21
C HIS A 144 5.41 1.36 11.79
N GLN A 145 6.45 0.94 11.07
CA GLN A 145 6.31 0.33 9.75
C GLN A 145 5.71 -1.06 9.89
N TYR A 146 4.47 -1.25 9.43
CA TYR A 146 3.79 -2.55 9.51
C TYR A 146 3.73 -3.25 8.14
N GLU A 147 3.98 -2.52 7.07
CA GLU A 147 4.22 -3.03 5.71
C GLU A 147 5.15 -2.08 4.95
N ILE A 148 5.63 -2.52 3.78
CA ILE A 148 6.61 -1.82 2.91
C ILE A 148 6.42 -0.29 2.87
N SER A 149 5.21 0.20 2.61
CA SER A 149 4.97 1.63 2.35
C SER A 149 4.23 2.35 3.45
N ALA A 150 3.74 1.66 4.48
CA ALA A 150 2.86 2.26 5.49
C ALA A 150 3.40 2.16 6.91
N TYR A 151 3.26 3.30 7.57
CA TYR A 151 3.65 3.55 8.94
C TYR A 151 2.43 4.04 9.71
N ALA A 152 2.20 3.52 10.91
CA ALA A 152 1.05 3.89 11.70
C ALA A 152 1.42 4.06 13.17
N GLN A 153 0.70 4.95 13.84
CA GLN A 153 0.64 4.93 15.30
C GLN A 153 -0.03 3.63 15.78
N PRO A 154 0.19 3.21 17.04
CA PRO A 154 -0.47 2.04 17.60
C PRO A 154 -1.99 2.07 17.37
N HIS A 155 -2.58 0.92 17.02
CA HIS A 155 -4.01 0.75 16.74
C HIS A 155 -4.56 1.44 15.48
N HIS A 156 -3.72 2.07 14.66
CA HIS A 156 -4.14 2.70 13.41
C HIS A 156 -3.69 2.01 12.08
N PRO A 157 -3.30 0.71 12.02
CA PRO A 157 -3.00 0.10 10.73
C PRO A 157 -4.26 -0.01 9.86
N CYS A 158 -4.12 0.24 8.57
CA CYS A 158 -5.21 0.22 7.59
C CYS A 158 -5.76 -1.20 7.43
N GLN A 159 -7.01 -1.43 7.86
CA GLN A 159 -7.64 -2.75 7.77
C GLN A 159 -7.86 -3.19 6.32
N HIS A 160 -8.16 -2.24 5.44
CA HIS A 160 -8.23 -2.47 4.00
C HIS A 160 -6.93 -3.04 3.42
N ASN A 161 -5.78 -2.42 3.74
CA ASN A 161 -4.47 -2.89 3.29
C ASN A 161 -4.12 -4.26 3.88
N LEU A 162 -4.35 -4.44 5.19
CA LEU A 162 -4.10 -5.71 5.86
C LEU A 162 -4.89 -6.85 5.22
N ASN A 163 -6.14 -6.63 4.81
CA ASN A 163 -6.92 -7.65 4.11
C ASN A 163 -6.23 -8.12 2.81
N TYR A 164 -5.72 -7.19 1.99
CA TYR A 164 -4.98 -7.57 0.77
C TYR A 164 -3.72 -8.36 1.09
N TRP A 165 -2.91 -7.84 2.01
CA TRP A 165 -1.61 -8.41 2.33
C TRP A 165 -1.72 -9.76 3.04
N GLN A 166 -2.78 -9.97 3.82
CA GLN A 166 -3.09 -11.27 4.45
C GLN A 166 -3.82 -12.24 3.50
N PHE A 167 -3.87 -11.90 2.20
CA PHE A 167 -4.47 -12.72 1.17
C PHE A 167 -5.98 -12.95 1.37
N GLY A 168 -6.68 -11.98 1.97
CA GLY A 168 -8.12 -11.98 2.15
C GLY A 168 -8.91 -11.76 0.87
N ASP A 169 -10.21 -12.03 0.92
CA ASP A 169 -11.13 -11.82 -0.18
C ASP A 169 -11.63 -10.38 -0.23
N TYR A 170 -11.98 -9.92 -1.44
CA TYR A 170 -12.55 -8.60 -1.65
C TYR A 170 -13.40 -8.56 -2.93
N LEU A 171 -14.46 -7.76 -2.87
CA LEU A 171 -15.37 -7.53 -3.98
C LEU A 171 -15.17 -6.11 -4.56
N GLY A 172 -14.78 -6.05 -5.83
CA GLY A 172 -14.64 -4.81 -6.58
C GLY A 172 -15.94 -4.39 -7.27
N ILE A 173 -16.34 -3.15 -7.05
CA ILE A 173 -17.52 -2.53 -7.66
C ILE A 173 -17.09 -1.22 -8.33
N GLY A 174 -17.65 -0.92 -9.50
CA GLY A 174 -17.30 0.26 -10.30
C GLY A 174 -16.36 -0.06 -11.48
N ALA A 175 -16.15 0.93 -12.34
CA ALA A 175 -15.32 0.78 -13.53
C ALA A 175 -13.88 0.41 -13.16
N GLY A 176 -13.34 -0.63 -13.81
CA GLY A 176 -11.97 -1.11 -13.58
C GLY A 176 -11.71 -1.79 -12.23
N ALA A 177 -12.70 -1.94 -11.36
CA ALA A 177 -12.51 -2.56 -10.05
C ALA A 177 -12.19 -4.07 -10.17
N HIS A 178 -11.28 -4.56 -9.33
CA HIS A 178 -10.89 -5.97 -9.27
C HIS A 178 -11.51 -6.65 -8.04
N SER A 179 -11.73 -7.97 -8.14
CA SER A 179 -12.17 -8.83 -7.05
C SER A 179 -11.26 -10.05 -6.94
N LYS A 180 -11.15 -10.57 -5.71
CA LYS A 180 -10.58 -11.88 -5.40
C LYS A 180 -11.54 -12.57 -4.44
N ILE A 181 -12.09 -13.71 -4.84
CA ILE A 181 -13.04 -14.46 -4.03
C ILE A 181 -12.56 -15.91 -3.95
N THR A 182 -12.55 -16.46 -2.74
CA THR A 182 -12.15 -17.83 -2.45
C THR A 182 -13.38 -18.68 -2.17
N GLU A 183 -13.62 -19.70 -3.01
CA GLU A 183 -14.66 -20.69 -2.76
C GLU A 183 -14.08 -21.82 -1.89
N GLN A 184 -14.22 -21.65 -0.57
CA GLN A 184 -13.58 -22.53 0.44
C GLN A 184 -13.88 -24.03 0.24
N GLN A 185 -15.09 -24.38 -0.19
CA GLN A 185 -15.49 -25.78 -0.39
C GLN A 185 -14.75 -26.46 -1.54
N LYS A 186 -14.35 -25.69 -2.56
CA LYS A 186 -13.60 -26.19 -3.72
C LYS A 186 -12.10 -25.89 -3.63
N GLY A 187 -11.70 -25.00 -2.72
CA GLY A 187 -10.34 -24.50 -2.63
C GLY A 187 -9.93 -23.61 -3.80
N GLU A 188 -10.90 -23.15 -4.60
CA GLU A 188 -10.68 -22.35 -5.81
C GLU A 188 -10.68 -20.85 -5.49
N ILE A 189 -9.80 -20.10 -6.15
CA ILE A 189 -9.75 -18.64 -6.06
C ILE A 189 -10.11 -18.06 -7.42
N THR A 190 -11.14 -17.23 -7.48
CA THR A 190 -11.53 -16.50 -8.68
C THR A 190 -11.07 -15.05 -8.61
N ARG A 191 -10.30 -14.63 -9.63
CA ARG A 191 -9.97 -13.24 -9.91
C ARG A 191 -10.94 -12.72 -10.96
N SER A 192 -11.57 -11.59 -10.72
CA SER A 192 -12.42 -10.93 -11.72
C SER A 192 -12.17 -9.43 -11.76
N TRP A 193 -12.46 -8.79 -12.88
CA TRP A 193 -12.38 -7.35 -13.03
C TRP A 193 -13.57 -6.81 -13.78
N LYS A 194 -13.94 -5.57 -13.47
CA LYS A 194 -15.03 -4.87 -14.14
C LYS A 194 -14.54 -4.22 -15.42
N ILE A 195 -15.47 -3.85 -16.30
CA ILE A 195 -15.17 -3.07 -17.51
C ILE A 195 -14.37 -1.83 -17.13
N LYS A 196 -13.17 -1.67 -17.73
CA LYS A 196 -12.17 -0.68 -17.32
C LYS A 196 -12.57 0.75 -17.63
N HIS A 197 -13.09 1.02 -18.83
CA HIS A 197 -13.38 2.37 -19.27
C HIS A 197 -14.70 2.90 -18.66
N PRO A 198 -14.70 4.04 -17.95
CA PRO A 198 -15.90 4.56 -17.28
C PRO A 198 -17.10 4.75 -18.22
N ARG A 199 -16.88 5.26 -19.43
CA ARG A 199 -17.95 5.43 -20.43
C ARG A 199 -18.57 4.10 -20.82
N ALA A 200 -17.75 3.09 -21.12
CA ALA A 200 -18.23 1.76 -21.47
C ALA A 200 -18.97 1.10 -20.30
N TYR A 201 -18.45 1.25 -19.09
CA TYR A 201 -19.10 0.76 -17.87
C TYR A 201 -20.49 1.37 -17.67
N LEU A 202 -20.64 2.69 -17.82
CA LEU A 202 -21.91 3.41 -17.66
C LEU A 202 -22.94 3.07 -18.74
N THR A 203 -22.52 2.73 -19.96
CA THR A 203 -23.43 2.36 -21.06
C THR A 203 -23.73 0.86 -21.12
N THR A 204 -23.07 0.05 -20.29
CA THR A 204 -23.28 -1.41 -20.29
C THR A 204 -24.65 -1.76 -19.70
N GLN A 205 -25.36 -2.65 -20.38
CA GLN A 205 -26.55 -3.30 -19.84
C GLN A 205 -26.25 -4.78 -19.60
N GLY A 206 -26.59 -5.29 -18.42
CA GLY A 206 -26.32 -6.68 -18.04
C GLY A 206 -25.01 -6.84 -17.26
N SER A 207 -24.05 -7.58 -17.82
CA SER A 207 -22.82 -7.93 -17.10
C SER A 207 -21.79 -6.81 -17.15
N PHE A 208 -21.44 -6.29 -15.97
CA PHE A 208 -20.34 -5.33 -15.80
C PHE A 208 -18.96 -6.00 -15.68
N VAL A 209 -18.86 -7.33 -15.82
CA VAL A 209 -17.61 -8.08 -15.74
C VAL A 209 -16.83 -7.93 -17.05
N GLY A 210 -15.64 -7.34 -16.98
CA GLY A 210 -14.72 -7.21 -18.10
C GLY A 210 -13.88 -8.46 -18.33
N GLY A 211 -13.76 -9.32 -17.31
CA GLY A 211 -13.16 -10.64 -17.41
C GLY A 211 -13.03 -11.31 -16.05
N GLN A 212 -12.79 -12.62 -16.08
CA GLN A 212 -12.55 -13.43 -14.89
C GLN A 212 -11.62 -14.59 -15.23
N ARG A 213 -10.88 -15.07 -14.22
CA ARG A 213 -10.07 -16.29 -14.30
C ARG A 213 -10.01 -16.96 -12.94
N THR A 214 -9.89 -18.28 -12.94
CA THR A 214 -9.53 -19.04 -11.74
C THR A 214 -8.01 -19.03 -11.62
N LEU A 215 -7.49 -18.74 -10.43
CA LEU A 215 -6.07 -18.79 -10.12
C LEU A 215 -5.62 -20.26 -10.10
N CYS A 216 -4.65 -20.62 -10.94
CA CYS A 216 -4.18 -22.01 -10.98
C CYS A 216 -3.27 -22.33 -9.79
N GLN A 217 -3.03 -23.62 -9.55
CA GLN A 217 -2.25 -24.07 -8.39
C GLN A 217 -0.80 -23.61 -8.45
N GLU A 218 -0.25 -23.42 -9.64
CA GLU A 218 1.13 -23.01 -9.88
C GLU A 218 1.34 -21.50 -9.63
N GLU A 219 0.32 -20.67 -9.86
CA GLU A 219 0.39 -19.21 -9.66
C GLU A 219 0.15 -18.80 -8.19
N ARG A 220 -0.66 -19.58 -7.47
CA ARG A 220 -1.11 -19.27 -6.11
C ARG A 220 0.02 -19.11 -5.08
N PRO A 221 1.08 -19.94 -5.08
CA PRO A 221 2.30 -19.75 -4.29
C PRO A 221 2.87 -18.33 -4.35
N VAL A 222 3.21 -17.89 -5.56
CA VAL A 222 3.86 -16.60 -5.81
C VAL A 222 2.91 -15.47 -5.45
N GLU A 223 1.64 -15.57 -5.83
CA GLU A 223 0.64 -14.55 -5.51
C GLU A 223 0.43 -14.42 -3.99
N TYR A 224 0.42 -15.53 -3.24
CA TYR A 224 0.34 -15.50 -1.78
C TYR A 224 1.55 -14.82 -1.15
N PHE A 225 2.77 -15.29 -1.46
CA PHE A 225 3.98 -14.77 -0.85
C PHE A 225 4.27 -13.31 -1.24
N MET A 226 3.90 -12.89 -2.46
CA MET A 226 3.96 -11.50 -2.89
C MET A 226 3.13 -10.56 -2.00
N ASN A 227 2.04 -11.06 -1.41
CA ASN A 227 1.22 -10.29 -0.47
C ASN A 227 1.74 -10.44 0.97
N ALA A 228 1.97 -11.68 1.41
CA ALA A 228 2.29 -11.98 2.79
C ALA A 228 3.64 -11.40 3.23
N LEU A 229 4.67 -11.48 2.39
CA LEU A 229 6.02 -11.00 2.71
C LEU A 229 6.13 -9.47 2.75
N ARG A 230 5.08 -8.74 2.33
CA ARG A 230 4.99 -7.27 2.51
C ARG A 230 4.80 -6.87 3.96
N LEU A 231 4.23 -7.76 4.79
CA LEU A 231 3.89 -7.46 6.18
C LEU A 231 5.10 -7.67 7.08
N TYR A 232 5.32 -6.72 8.00
CA TYR A 232 6.39 -6.80 8.97
C TYR A 232 5.86 -7.39 10.27
N GLN A 233 5.44 -8.66 10.18
CA GLN A 233 4.92 -9.42 11.30
C GLN A 233 5.12 -10.93 11.08
N PRO A 234 5.08 -11.74 12.14
CA PRO A 234 5.06 -13.19 12.03
C PRO A 234 3.86 -13.72 11.22
N ILE A 235 4.13 -14.63 10.30
CA ILE A 235 3.15 -15.33 9.46
C ILE A 235 3.03 -16.77 9.96
N LYS A 236 1.81 -17.21 10.26
CA LYS A 236 1.53 -18.61 10.67
C LYS A 236 1.80 -19.57 9.52
N GLN A 237 2.67 -20.56 9.74
CA GLN A 237 3.03 -21.56 8.73
C GLN A 237 1.80 -22.33 8.23
N GLN A 238 0.89 -22.72 9.12
CA GLN A 238 -0.34 -23.43 8.74
C GLN A 238 -1.24 -22.59 7.82
N GLN A 239 -1.36 -21.29 8.09
CA GLN A 239 -2.15 -20.38 7.25
C GLN A 239 -1.48 -20.19 5.88
N ALA A 240 -0.15 -20.08 5.86
CA ALA A 240 0.61 -19.96 4.63
C ALA A 240 0.48 -21.20 3.75
N LEU A 241 0.48 -22.40 4.34
CA LEU A 241 0.25 -23.65 3.62
C LEU A 241 -1.15 -23.67 2.97
N ILE A 242 -2.20 -23.30 3.72
CA ILE A 242 -3.58 -23.22 3.22
C ILE A 242 -3.70 -22.19 2.10
N HIS A 243 -3.15 -20.99 2.30
CA HIS A 243 -3.32 -19.88 1.35
C HIS A 243 -2.46 -20.00 0.12
N SER A 244 -1.28 -20.61 0.20
CA SER A 244 -0.44 -20.89 -0.96
C SER A 244 -0.94 -22.08 -1.78
N GLY A 245 -1.69 -23.01 -1.17
CA GLY A 245 -2.16 -24.22 -1.83
C GLY A 245 -1.07 -25.26 -2.09
N MET A 246 0.12 -25.09 -1.51
CA MET A 246 1.22 -26.05 -1.61
C MET A 246 0.98 -27.28 -0.74
N ASP A 247 1.59 -28.40 -1.13
CA ASP A 247 1.83 -29.50 -0.21
C ASP A 247 2.95 -29.15 0.79
N GLN A 248 3.04 -29.90 1.89
CA GLN A 248 3.97 -29.64 2.98
C GLN A 248 5.45 -29.71 2.54
N GLN A 249 5.79 -30.61 1.63
CA GLN A 249 7.18 -30.80 1.18
C GLN A 249 7.62 -29.61 0.32
N THR A 250 6.78 -29.19 -0.62
CA THR A 250 7.02 -28.02 -1.48
C THR A 250 7.12 -26.74 -0.63
N PHE A 251 6.20 -26.55 0.32
CA PHE A 251 6.24 -25.41 1.25
C PHE A 251 7.52 -25.38 2.09
N ASN A 252 7.93 -26.51 2.66
CA ASN A 252 9.16 -26.59 3.46
C ASN A 252 10.40 -26.30 2.60
N THR A 253 10.42 -26.76 1.35
CA THR A 253 11.52 -26.51 0.41
C THR A 253 11.62 -25.02 0.11
N ALA A 254 10.50 -24.38 -0.26
CA ALA A 254 10.42 -22.95 -0.51
C ALA A 254 10.86 -22.13 0.71
N LEU A 255 10.37 -22.48 1.90
CA LEU A 255 10.73 -21.78 3.13
C LEU A 255 12.22 -21.94 3.48
N ASN A 256 12.79 -23.13 3.31
CA ASN A 256 14.22 -23.36 3.51
C ASN A 256 15.07 -22.54 2.52
N THR A 257 14.68 -22.44 1.24
CA THR A 257 15.36 -21.58 0.26
C THR A 257 15.41 -20.12 0.72
N LEU A 258 14.30 -19.61 1.26
CA LEU A 258 14.25 -18.24 1.80
C LEU A 258 15.13 -18.08 3.05
N ILE A 259 15.18 -19.09 3.92
CA ILE A 259 16.02 -19.09 5.13
C ILE A 259 17.52 -19.13 4.76
N ASP A 260 17.90 -19.97 3.80
CA ASP A 260 19.30 -20.11 3.35
C ASP A 260 19.84 -18.80 2.75
N LYS A 261 18.95 -18.01 2.14
CA LYS A 261 19.24 -16.64 1.65
C LYS A 261 19.08 -15.55 2.71
N ALA A 262 18.77 -15.93 3.95
CA ALA A 262 18.50 -15.04 5.07
C ALA A 262 17.34 -14.06 4.85
N PHE A 263 16.41 -14.34 3.92
CA PHE A 263 15.25 -13.48 3.66
C PHE A 263 14.15 -13.65 4.73
N VAL A 264 14.03 -14.83 5.32
CA VAL A 264 13.09 -15.10 6.41
C VAL A 264 13.76 -15.88 7.53
N THR A 265 13.23 -15.74 8.73
CA THR A 265 13.52 -16.60 9.89
C THR A 265 12.26 -17.34 10.29
N LYS A 266 12.38 -18.50 10.95
CA LYS A 266 11.22 -19.27 11.43
C LYS A 266 11.39 -19.80 12.84
N ASP A 267 10.26 -19.99 13.51
CA ASP A 267 10.12 -20.82 14.70
C ASP A 267 9.25 -22.06 14.36
N ASP A 268 8.72 -22.74 15.37
CA ASP A 268 7.90 -23.94 15.19
C ASP A 268 6.54 -23.67 14.51
N LEU A 269 6.00 -22.45 14.64
CA LEU A 269 4.64 -22.10 14.24
C LEU A 269 4.58 -20.96 13.21
N HIS A 270 5.59 -20.10 13.17
CA HIS A 270 5.63 -18.89 12.37
C HIS A 270 6.92 -18.77 11.57
N PHE A 271 6.88 -17.91 10.57
CA PHE A 271 8.06 -17.35 9.92
C PHE A 271 7.85 -15.85 9.72
N GLU A 272 8.94 -15.10 9.64
CA GLU A 272 8.91 -13.64 9.49
C GLU A 272 10.01 -13.18 8.55
N THR A 273 9.73 -12.14 7.76
CA THR A 273 10.71 -11.51 6.88
C THR A 273 11.78 -10.80 7.71
N THR A 274 13.05 -11.10 7.45
CA THR A 274 14.19 -10.42 8.10
C THR A 274 14.39 -9.02 7.52
N GLU A 275 15.26 -8.21 8.13
CA GLU A 275 15.69 -6.93 7.54
C GLU A 275 16.27 -7.10 6.12
N VAL A 276 17.00 -8.19 5.86
CA VAL A 276 17.50 -8.50 4.51
C VAL A 276 16.33 -8.79 3.56
N GLY A 277 15.39 -9.63 3.96
CA GLY A 277 14.21 -9.95 3.14
C GLY A 277 13.33 -8.74 2.85
N LYS A 278 13.22 -7.79 3.79
CA LYS A 278 12.46 -6.55 3.61
C LYS A 278 13.08 -5.66 2.53
N ASN A 279 14.41 -5.56 2.49
CA ASN A 279 15.14 -4.78 1.49
C ASN A 279 15.20 -5.45 0.12
N PHE A 280 15.13 -6.79 0.06
CA PHE A 280 15.27 -7.60 -1.16
C PHE A 280 14.02 -8.43 -1.44
N LEU A 281 12.84 -7.85 -1.28
CA LEU A 281 11.58 -8.59 -1.45
C LEU A 281 11.43 -9.20 -2.85
N ASN A 282 11.84 -8.48 -3.90
CA ASN A 282 11.77 -9.01 -5.26
C ASN A 282 12.64 -10.25 -5.45
N ASP A 283 13.84 -10.27 -4.85
CA ASP A 283 14.73 -11.43 -4.87
C ASP A 283 14.18 -12.58 -4.02
N ALA A 284 13.50 -12.27 -2.91
CA ALA A 284 12.79 -13.27 -2.11
C ALA A 284 11.66 -13.93 -2.92
N LEU A 285 10.90 -13.15 -3.69
CA LEU A 285 9.85 -13.67 -4.58
C LEU A 285 10.43 -14.49 -5.74
N ALA A 286 11.53 -14.04 -6.34
CA ALA A 286 12.23 -14.76 -7.39
C ALA A 286 12.84 -16.09 -6.88
N ALA A 287 13.15 -16.19 -5.59
CA ALA A 287 13.64 -17.43 -4.99
C ALA A 287 12.54 -18.49 -4.77
N LEU A 288 11.26 -18.13 -4.97
CA LEU A 288 10.09 -19.00 -4.85
C LEU A 288 9.62 -19.59 -6.19
N THR A 289 10.18 -19.12 -7.30
CA THR A 289 9.90 -19.57 -8.67
C THR A 289 11.00 -20.48 -9.19
#